data_AF-A0AAU8JHB1-F1
#
_entry.id   AF-A0AAU8JHB1-F1
#
_cell.length_a   1.000
_cell.length_b   1.000
_cell.length_c   1.000
_cell.angle_alpha   90.00
_cell.angle_beta   90.00
_cell.angle_gamma   90.00
#
_symmetry.space_group_name_H-M   'P 1'
#
loop_
_entity.id
_entity.type
_entity.pdbx_description
1 polymer ?
#
loop_
_entity_poly.entity_id
_entity_poly.type
_entity_poly.pdbx_seq_one_letter_code
_entity_poly.pdbx_strand_id
1 'polypeptide(L)'
;MLSALFGKSQETPIRLVIGLNQVDKMIPDGWDDRLNLPTQKAEKEIERRSKDIIQRLSRYTHLSADNIEYYSALKRYRLLPLLTKIIKNAYAGFKLDNVQPADPFELADPEVKAFADEERRKRAKSKGKEVNAKDRMFDEMRKILSEDELNLVLDKFRQERRIPPKVAILGKAGVGKTTTLNSVFNAQWKTSHTIVGTTQAQMKEFSLSSGGSLAVVDLPGYGRSMAEDREYEKIYQEIIPSCDLVFLILQANTRDFADDQEMIIKISEWLRDFPTPQR
;
A
#
# COMPACT_ATOMS: atom_id res chain seq x y z
N MET A 1 -5.77 -20.98 -27.01
CA MET A 1 -6.90 -20.24 -27.62
C MET A 1 -7.54 -19.18 -26.69
N LEU A 2 -7.04 -18.98 -25.45
CA LEU A 2 -7.47 -17.93 -24.52
C LEU A 2 -6.57 -16.67 -24.51
N SER A 3 -5.40 -16.71 -25.17
CA SER A 3 -4.46 -15.58 -25.22
C SER A 3 -4.91 -14.43 -26.13
N ALA A 4 -5.89 -14.67 -27.01
CA ALA A 4 -6.35 -13.68 -28.00
C ALA A 4 -7.46 -12.74 -27.49
N LEU A 5 -8.03 -13.00 -26.30
CA LEU A 5 -9.10 -12.17 -25.71
C LEU A 5 -8.57 -11.02 -24.84
N PHE A 6 -7.26 -11.00 -24.53
CA PHE A 6 -6.62 -9.91 -23.81
C PHE A 6 -5.76 -9.10 -24.78
N GLY A 7 -6.43 -8.31 -25.62
CA GLY A 7 -5.80 -7.36 -26.53
C GLY A 7 -5.05 -6.25 -25.78
N LYS A 8 -3.86 -5.97 -26.30
CA LYS A 8 -2.77 -5.10 -25.80
C LYS A 8 -1.98 -5.71 -24.65
N SER A 9 -0.67 -5.85 -24.89
CA SER A 9 0.38 -5.92 -23.88
C SER A 9 0.25 -4.71 -22.95
N GLN A 10 -0.62 -4.81 -21.95
CA GLN A 10 -0.54 -3.96 -20.78
C GLN A 10 0.77 -4.36 -20.11
N GLU A 11 1.79 -3.51 -20.20
CA GLU A 11 2.98 -3.67 -19.35
C GLU A 11 2.50 -3.87 -17.93
N THR A 12 2.87 -4.98 -17.31
CA THR A 12 2.52 -5.27 -15.92
C THR A 12 3.00 -4.10 -15.08
N PRO A 13 2.12 -3.45 -14.28
CA PRO A 13 2.54 -2.31 -13.48
C PRO A 13 3.68 -2.74 -12.57
N ILE A 14 4.68 -1.87 -12.44
CA ILE A 14 5.80 -2.13 -11.54
C ILE A 14 5.27 -2.28 -10.12
N ARG A 15 5.74 -3.32 -9.42
CA ARG A 15 5.28 -3.72 -8.09
C ARG A 15 5.85 -2.83 -6.98
N LEU A 16 5.85 -1.52 -7.21
CA LEU A 16 6.42 -0.48 -6.35
C LEU A 16 5.38 0.59 -6.06
N VAL A 17 5.20 0.96 -4.80
CA VAL A 17 4.47 2.17 -4.40
C VAL A 17 5.37 3.05 -3.55
N ILE A 18 5.33 4.35 -3.79
CA ILE A 18 6.02 5.37 -3.00
C ILE A 18 4.99 6.13 -2.17
N GLY A 19 5.20 6.17 -0.88
CA GLY A 19 4.38 6.93 0.06
C GLY A 19 5.10 8.17 0.54
N LEU A 20 4.66 9.37 0.14
CA LEU A 20 5.11 10.64 0.69
C LEU A 20 4.35 10.90 2.01
N ASN A 21 4.94 10.47 3.12
CA ASN A 21 4.32 10.56 4.45
C ASN A 21 4.61 11.90 5.13
N GLN A 22 3.93 12.15 6.26
CA GLN A 22 4.13 13.32 7.12
C GLN A 22 3.72 14.65 6.47
N VAL A 23 2.72 14.63 5.59
CA VAL A 23 2.20 15.86 4.97
C VAL A 23 1.59 16.83 5.98
N ASP A 24 1.17 16.32 7.15
CA ASP A 24 0.72 17.11 8.30
C ASP A 24 1.80 18.07 8.83
N LYS A 25 3.09 17.80 8.55
CA LYS A 25 4.21 18.65 8.98
C LYS A 25 4.69 19.63 7.91
N MET A 26 4.09 19.63 6.73
CA MET A 26 4.56 20.47 5.62
C MET A 26 4.21 21.95 5.81
N ILE A 27 3.09 22.22 6.49
CA ILE A 27 2.53 23.56 6.68
C ILE A 27 2.44 23.82 8.19
N PRO A 28 3.25 24.74 8.73
CA PRO A 28 3.13 25.18 10.12
C PRO A 28 1.71 25.64 10.43
N ASP A 29 1.16 25.20 11.57
CA ASP A 29 -0.20 25.50 12.03
C ASP A 29 -1.28 25.22 10.98
N GLY A 30 -0.98 24.32 10.04
CA GLY A 30 -1.85 23.99 8.92
C GLY A 30 -2.92 22.96 9.25
N TRP A 31 -2.93 22.41 10.47
CA TRP A 31 -3.80 21.31 10.87
C TRP A 31 -4.82 21.76 11.92
N ASP A 32 -6.08 21.44 11.69
CA ASP A 32 -7.14 21.55 12.70
C ASP A 32 -7.21 20.20 13.44
N ASP A 33 -6.72 20.17 14.68
CA ASP A 33 -6.71 18.96 15.49
C ASP A 33 -8.10 18.53 15.94
N ARG A 34 -9.03 19.47 16.14
CA ARG A 34 -10.42 19.16 16.50
C ARG A 34 -11.10 18.39 15.40
N LEU A 35 -10.91 18.79 14.14
CA LEU A 35 -11.46 18.10 12.98
C LEU A 35 -10.58 16.94 12.49
N ASN A 36 -9.32 16.88 12.95
CA ASN A 36 -8.25 16.08 12.39
C ASN A 36 -8.12 16.22 10.85
N LEU A 37 -8.14 17.46 10.37
CA LEU A 37 -8.06 17.78 8.95
C LEU A 37 -7.14 18.98 8.72
N PRO A 38 -6.48 19.09 7.55
CA PRO A 38 -5.80 20.31 7.19
C PRO A 38 -6.80 21.45 7.05
N THR A 39 -6.38 22.67 7.40
CA THR A 39 -7.13 23.88 7.04
C THR A 39 -7.23 24.00 5.51
N GLN A 40 -8.26 24.67 4.98
CA GLN A 40 -8.42 24.81 3.51
C GLN A 40 -7.18 25.41 2.82
N LYS A 41 -6.49 26.34 3.48
CA LYS A 41 -5.25 26.94 2.95
C LYS A 41 -4.11 25.92 2.96
N ALA A 42 -3.96 25.16 4.05
CA ALA A 42 -2.93 24.14 4.16
C ALA A 42 -3.18 22.98 3.20
N GLU A 43 -4.42 22.55 3.00
CA GLU A 43 -4.79 21.49 2.06
C GLU A 43 -4.33 21.80 0.64
N LYS A 44 -4.65 23.02 0.14
CA LYS A 44 -4.21 23.47 -1.19
C LYS A 44 -2.70 23.48 -1.33
N GLU A 45 -1.98 23.91 -0.30
CA GLU A 45 -0.52 24.00 -0.35
C GLU A 45 0.15 22.62 -0.19
N ILE A 46 -0.40 21.73 0.65
CA ILE A 46 0.00 20.32 0.76
C ILE A 46 -0.16 19.65 -0.60
N GLU A 47 -1.31 19.83 -1.26
CA GLU A 47 -1.57 19.24 -2.57
C GLU A 47 -0.57 19.76 -3.60
N ARG A 48 -0.38 21.08 -3.67
CA ARG A 48 0.55 21.73 -4.61
C ARG A 48 1.97 21.22 -4.44
N ARG A 49 2.52 21.28 -3.21
CA ARG A 49 3.88 20.82 -2.91
C ARG A 49 4.06 19.32 -3.14
N SER A 50 3.05 18.52 -2.78
CA SER A 50 3.10 17.07 -3.01
C SER A 50 3.14 16.75 -4.51
N LYS A 51 2.34 17.46 -5.33
CA LYS A 51 2.38 17.31 -6.79
C LYS A 51 3.74 17.69 -7.36
N ASP A 52 4.36 18.77 -6.87
CA ASP A 52 5.71 19.17 -7.30
C ASP A 52 6.74 18.06 -6.99
N ILE A 53 6.69 17.47 -5.79
CA ILE A 53 7.56 16.35 -5.40
C ILE A 53 7.33 15.14 -6.29
N ILE A 54 6.05 14.76 -6.51
CA ILE A 54 5.66 13.62 -7.34
C ILE A 54 6.20 13.80 -8.77
N GLN A 55 5.99 14.96 -9.38
CA GLN A 55 6.48 15.25 -10.74
C GLN A 55 8.00 15.14 -10.83
N ARG A 56 8.72 15.68 -9.84
CA ARG A 56 10.19 15.61 -9.79
C ARG A 56 10.69 14.18 -9.63
N LEU A 57 10.10 13.40 -8.72
CA LEU A 57 10.44 12.00 -8.52
C LEU A 57 10.16 11.18 -9.78
N SER A 58 8.98 11.33 -10.38
CA SER A 58 8.60 10.64 -11.61
C SER A 58 9.54 10.98 -12.77
N ARG A 59 9.93 12.24 -12.93
CA ARG A 59 10.86 12.67 -13.99
C ARG A 59 12.25 12.06 -13.82
N TYR A 60 12.78 12.02 -12.60
CA TYR A 60 14.14 11.55 -12.34
C TYR A 60 14.26 10.03 -12.33
N THR A 61 13.24 9.35 -11.80
CA THR A 61 13.27 7.89 -11.57
C THR A 61 12.55 7.11 -12.68
N HIS A 62 11.87 7.80 -13.58
CA HIS A 62 10.97 7.23 -14.60
C HIS A 62 9.81 6.40 -14.02
N LEU A 63 9.54 6.53 -12.72
CA LEU A 63 8.40 5.89 -12.07
C LEU A 63 7.12 6.68 -12.33
N SER A 64 6.04 5.99 -12.72
CA SER A 64 4.75 6.64 -12.96
C SER A 64 4.22 7.32 -11.69
N ALA A 65 3.59 8.48 -11.86
CA ALA A 65 2.91 9.18 -10.75
C ALA A 65 1.78 8.32 -10.15
N ASP A 66 1.25 7.34 -10.88
CA ASP A 66 0.29 6.37 -10.38
C ASP A 66 0.86 5.47 -9.26
N ASN A 67 2.18 5.35 -9.17
CA ASN A 67 2.87 4.63 -8.10
C ASN A 67 3.14 5.50 -6.86
N ILE A 68 2.86 6.81 -6.87
CA ILE A 68 3.24 7.71 -5.77
C ILE A 68 1.99 8.35 -5.12
N GLU A 69 1.85 8.26 -3.80
CA GLU A 69 0.77 8.93 -3.05
C GLU A 69 1.31 9.73 -1.88
N TYR A 70 0.67 10.87 -1.57
CA TYR A 70 0.97 11.64 -0.37
C TYR A 70 -0.10 11.45 0.70
N TYR A 71 0.31 11.37 1.96
CA TYR A 71 -0.57 11.02 3.07
C TYR A 71 0.04 11.41 4.42
N SER A 72 -0.76 11.32 5.48
CA SER A 72 -0.25 11.32 6.85
C SER A 72 -0.69 10.04 7.54
N ALA A 73 0.27 9.17 7.87
CA ALA A 73 0.02 8.00 8.69
C ALA A 73 -0.49 8.41 10.07
N LEU A 74 0.16 9.40 10.69
CA LEU A 74 -0.13 9.85 12.05
C LEU A 74 -1.55 10.43 12.16
N LYS A 75 -1.94 11.26 11.20
CA LYS A 75 -3.27 11.89 11.15
C LYS A 75 -4.30 11.04 10.39
N ARG A 76 -3.91 9.86 9.88
CA ARG A 76 -4.74 8.97 9.05
C ARG A 76 -5.37 9.66 7.84
N TYR A 77 -4.70 10.69 7.34
CA TYR A 77 -5.15 11.49 6.21
C TYR A 77 -4.73 10.83 4.90
N ARG A 78 -5.67 10.69 3.96
CA ARG A 78 -5.49 10.08 2.62
C ARG A 78 -5.03 8.61 2.62
N LEU A 79 -5.34 7.85 3.66
CA LEU A 79 -5.02 6.41 3.67
C LEU A 79 -5.80 5.60 2.62
N LEU A 80 -7.02 6.00 2.26
CA LEU A 80 -7.81 5.35 1.20
C LEU A 80 -7.18 5.52 -0.20
N PRO A 81 -6.83 6.74 -0.65
CA PRO A 81 -6.03 6.92 -1.88
C PRO A 81 -4.74 6.08 -1.90
N LEU A 82 -4.02 6.03 -0.77
CA LEU A 82 -2.81 5.23 -0.64
C LEU A 82 -3.11 3.74 -0.81
N LEU A 83 -4.11 3.21 -0.11
CA LEU A 83 -4.54 1.82 -0.21
C LEU A 83 -4.93 1.46 -1.65
N THR A 84 -5.66 2.34 -2.34
CA THR A 84 -6.03 2.14 -3.75
C THR A 84 -4.80 1.98 -4.64
N LYS A 85 -3.74 2.77 -4.43
CA LYS A 85 -2.48 2.65 -5.19
C LYS A 85 -1.71 1.40 -4.84
N ILE A 86 -1.68 1.00 -3.57
CA ILE A 86 -1.13 -0.29 -3.11
C ILE A 86 -1.84 -1.44 -3.85
N ILE A 87 -3.18 -1.43 -3.88
CA ILE A 87 -3.97 -2.48 -4.55
C ILE A 87 -3.74 -2.51 -6.06
N LYS A 88 -3.74 -1.33 -6.71
CA LYS A 88 -3.57 -1.22 -8.17
C LYS A 88 -2.21 -1.71 -8.66
N ASN A 89 -1.15 -1.53 -7.87
CA ASN A 89 0.22 -1.83 -8.28
C ASN A 89 0.77 -3.13 -7.68
N ALA A 90 0.01 -3.86 -6.86
CA ALA A 90 0.42 -5.15 -6.36
C ALA A 90 0.19 -6.27 -7.39
N TYR A 91 0.97 -7.36 -7.31
CA TYR A 91 0.86 -8.48 -8.24
C TYR A 91 -0.48 -9.24 -8.14
N ALA A 92 -0.88 -9.85 -9.27
CA ALA A 92 -2.12 -10.55 -9.61
C ALA A 92 -2.66 -11.55 -8.55
N GLY A 93 -3.24 -11.03 -7.47
CA GLY A 93 -3.72 -11.84 -6.34
C GLY A 93 -3.93 -11.03 -5.06
N PHE A 94 -3.48 -9.77 -5.06
CA PHE A 94 -3.70 -8.81 -3.99
C PHE A 94 -5.19 -8.42 -3.83
N LYS A 95 -5.99 -9.32 -3.25
CA LYS A 95 -7.40 -9.09 -2.93
C LYS A 95 -7.52 -8.57 -1.50
N LEU A 96 -7.26 -7.29 -1.31
CA LEU A 96 -7.55 -6.58 -0.05
C LEU A 96 -9.02 -6.14 0.03
N ASP A 97 -9.95 -6.98 -0.42
CA ASP A 97 -11.33 -6.56 -0.68
C ASP A 97 -12.05 -5.99 0.56
N ASN A 98 -11.56 -6.23 1.78
CA ASN A 98 -12.07 -5.61 3.01
C ASN A 98 -10.98 -5.01 3.93
N VAL A 99 -9.79 -4.66 3.43
CA VAL A 99 -8.89 -3.81 4.24
C VAL A 99 -9.50 -2.43 4.34
N GLN A 100 -9.82 -2.05 5.57
CA GLN A 100 -10.27 -0.70 5.89
C GLN A 100 -9.14 0.00 6.61
N PRO A 101 -8.55 1.05 6.00
CA PRO A 101 -7.59 1.87 6.70
C PRO A 101 -8.21 2.48 7.95
N ALA A 102 -7.37 2.77 8.94
CA ALA A 102 -7.77 3.38 10.17
C ALA A 102 -8.49 4.72 9.90
N ASP A 103 -9.60 4.94 10.60
CA ASP A 103 -10.47 6.07 10.36
C ASP A 103 -9.84 7.37 10.87
N PRO A 104 -9.73 8.44 10.05
CA PRO A 104 -9.25 9.74 10.51
C PRO A 104 -10.14 10.38 11.59
N PHE A 105 -11.46 10.15 11.59
CA PHE A 105 -12.34 10.78 12.57
C PHE A 105 -12.25 10.15 13.97
N GLU A 106 -11.58 8.99 14.11
CA GLU A 106 -11.24 8.46 15.45
C GLU A 106 -10.23 9.32 16.20
N LEU A 107 -9.48 10.17 15.49
CA LEU A 107 -8.52 11.11 16.07
C LEU A 107 -9.10 12.52 16.25
N ALA A 108 -10.34 12.76 15.79
CA ALA A 108 -11.03 14.03 15.94
C ALA A 108 -11.67 14.15 17.35
N ASP A 109 -12.14 15.35 17.68
CA ASP A 109 -12.83 15.59 18.94
C ASP A 109 -14.07 14.67 19.10
N PRO A 110 -14.45 14.30 20.34
CA PRO A 110 -15.53 13.34 20.58
C PRO A 110 -16.86 13.70 19.90
N GLU A 111 -17.21 14.99 19.86
CA GLU A 111 -18.43 15.47 19.20
C GLU A 111 -18.38 15.29 17.68
N VAL A 112 -17.23 15.61 17.07
CA VAL A 112 -17.00 15.44 15.62
C VAL A 112 -17.05 13.96 15.24
N LYS A 113 -16.42 13.11 16.06
CA LYS A 113 -16.48 11.66 15.89
C LYS A 113 -17.91 11.14 15.98
N ALA A 114 -18.66 11.54 17.00
CA ALA A 114 -20.05 11.12 17.19
C ALA A 114 -20.93 11.54 16.01
N PHE A 115 -20.75 12.76 15.52
CA PHE A 115 -21.43 13.26 14.33
C PHE A 115 -21.08 12.44 13.09
N ALA A 116 -19.79 12.17 12.83
CA ALA A 116 -19.35 11.36 11.70
C ALA A 116 -19.94 9.94 11.74
N ASP A 117 -20.00 9.32 12.91
CA ASP A 117 -20.58 7.99 13.11
C ASP A 117 -22.10 7.99 12.89
N GLU A 118 -22.81 9.02 13.33
CA GLU A 118 -24.25 9.17 13.08
C GLU A 118 -24.55 9.28 11.58
N GLU A 119 -23.82 10.13 10.86
CA GLU A 119 -23.98 10.33 9.42
C GLU A 119 -23.69 9.06 8.62
N ARG A 120 -22.67 8.28 9.03
CA ARG A 120 -22.38 6.98 8.42
C ARG A 120 -23.52 5.98 8.64
N ARG A 121 -24.11 5.94 9.84
CA ARG A 121 -25.27 5.07 10.13
C ARG A 121 -26.48 5.43 9.27
N LYS A 122 -26.74 6.73 9.04
CA LYS A 122 -27.80 7.19 8.14
C LYS A 122 -27.56 6.71 6.70
N ARG A 123 -26.34 6.87 6.18
CA ARG A 123 -25.96 6.42 4.83
C ARG A 123 -25.96 4.90 4.65
N ALA A 124 -25.60 4.13 5.67
CA ALA A 124 -25.61 2.67 5.61
C ALA A 124 -27.05 2.13 5.46
N LYS A 125 -28.02 2.75 6.14
CA LYS A 125 -29.45 2.40 6.02
C LYS A 125 -30.02 2.69 4.62
N SER A 126 -29.44 3.62 3.85
CA SER A 126 -29.90 3.96 2.50
C SER A 126 -29.25 3.14 1.38
N LYS A 127 -28.14 2.44 1.63
CA LYS A 127 -27.31 1.76 0.61
C LYS A 127 -27.59 0.27 0.39
N GLY A 128 -28.57 -0.33 1.08
CA GLY A 128 -28.88 -1.75 0.95
C GLY A 128 -29.55 -2.13 -0.37
N LYS A 129 -28.82 -2.12 -1.50
CA LYS A 129 -29.20 -2.73 -2.81
C LYS A 129 -28.08 -2.56 -3.86
N GLU A 130 -26.91 -3.16 -3.64
CA GLU A 130 -25.95 -3.37 -4.73
C GLU A 130 -25.57 -4.86 -4.78
N VAL A 131 -26.03 -5.54 -5.83
CA VAL A 131 -25.73 -6.93 -6.12
C VAL A 131 -24.25 -7.04 -6.47
N ASN A 132 -23.55 -7.96 -5.79
CA ASN A 132 -22.10 -8.12 -5.84
C ASN A 132 -21.63 -8.48 -7.26
N ALA A 133 -20.69 -7.71 -7.81
CA ALA A 133 -20.11 -7.94 -9.13
C ALA A 133 -19.42 -9.32 -9.26
N LYS A 134 -18.97 -9.91 -8.15
CA LYS A 134 -18.43 -11.28 -8.12
C LYS A 134 -19.47 -12.34 -8.48
N ASP A 135 -20.71 -12.19 -7.99
CA ASP A 135 -21.74 -13.21 -8.19
C ASP A 135 -22.12 -13.29 -9.68
N ARG A 136 -22.18 -12.14 -10.36
CA ARG A 136 -22.39 -12.07 -11.82
C ARG A 136 -21.27 -12.73 -12.60
N MET A 137 -20.01 -12.53 -12.20
CA MET A 137 -18.85 -13.13 -12.87
C MET A 137 -18.86 -14.66 -12.75
N PHE A 138 -19.26 -15.21 -11.59
CA PHE A 138 -19.37 -16.66 -11.40
C PHE A 138 -20.54 -17.26 -12.18
N ASP A 139 -21.65 -16.54 -12.29
CA ASP A 139 -22.80 -16.98 -13.08
C ASP A 139 -22.51 -16.97 -14.59
N GLU A 140 -21.61 -16.10 -15.08
CA GLU A 140 -21.13 -16.15 -16.45
C GLU A 140 -20.16 -17.32 -16.69
N MET A 141 -19.26 -17.61 -15.76
CA MET A 141 -18.31 -18.73 -15.88
C MET A 141 -19.02 -20.09 -15.94
N ARG A 142 -20.12 -20.26 -15.18
CA ARG A 142 -20.96 -21.46 -15.20
C ARG A 142 -21.63 -21.74 -16.56
N LYS A 143 -21.77 -20.73 -17.42
CA LYS A 143 -22.37 -20.89 -18.75
C LYS A 143 -21.39 -21.43 -19.79
N ILE A 144 -20.08 -21.40 -19.48
CA ILE A 144 -19.00 -21.67 -20.44
C ILE A 144 -18.20 -22.92 -20.03
N LEU A 145 -18.09 -23.18 -18.74
CA LEU A 145 -17.30 -24.28 -18.18
C LEU A 145 -18.21 -25.40 -17.66
N SER A 146 -17.77 -26.66 -17.79
CA SER A 146 -18.37 -27.78 -17.07
C SER A 146 -18.16 -27.64 -15.54
N GLU A 147 -18.94 -28.36 -14.73
CA GLU A 147 -18.78 -28.30 -13.27
C GLU A 147 -17.38 -28.72 -12.81
N ASP A 148 -16.78 -29.73 -13.45
CA ASP A 148 -15.43 -30.21 -13.11
C ASP A 148 -14.36 -29.17 -13.45
N GLU A 149 -14.46 -28.52 -14.62
CA GLU A 149 -13.57 -27.42 -15.01
C GLU A 149 -13.74 -26.20 -14.10
N LEU A 150 -14.98 -25.88 -13.74
CA LEU A 150 -15.27 -24.80 -12.80
C LEU A 150 -14.69 -25.11 -11.42
N ASN A 151 -14.83 -26.33 -10.92
CA ASN A 151 -14.25 -26.77 -9.66
C ASN A 151 -12.73 -26.71 -9.69
N LEU A 152 -12.10 -27.14 -10.79
CA LEU A 152 -10.64 -27.05 -10.96
C LEU A 152 -10.14 -25.60 -10.99
N VAL A 153 -10.86 -24.71 -11.68
CA VAL A 153 -10.58 -23.27 -11.71
C VAL A 153 -10.77 -22.66 -10.32
N LEU A 154 -11.86 -23.00 -9.62
CA LEU A 154 -12.14 -22.55 -8.26
C LEU A 154 -11.09 -23.03 -7.27
N ASP A 155 -10.62 -24.27 -7.38
CA ASP A 155 -9.59 -24.83 -6.51
C ASP A 155 -8.22 -24.21 -6.78
N LYS A 156 -7.86 -23.93 -8.05
CA LYS A 156 -6.69 -23.09 -8.36
C LYS A 156 -6.81 -21.69 -7.76
N PHE A 157 -7.96 -21.04 -7.92
CA PHE A 157 -8.22 -19.72 -7.30
C PHE A 157 -8.17 -19.77 -5.76
N ARG A 158 -8.59 -20.87 -5.14
CA ARG A 158 -8.52 -21.06 -3.68
C ARG A 158 -7.10 -21.36 -3.21
N GLN A 159 -6.32 -22.12 -3.99
CA GLN A 159 -4.92 -22.41 -3.69
C GLN A 159 -4.05 -21.15 -3.83
N GLU A 160 -4.26 -20.31 -4.84
CA GLU A 160 -3.59 -19.00 -4.95
C GLU A 160 -3.90 -18.08 -3.76
N ARG A 161 -5.12 -18.16 -3.19
CA ARG A 161 -5.54 -17.42 -1.98
C ARG A 161 -4.93 -17.95 -0.68
N ARG A 162 -4.26 -19.11 -0.66
CA ARG A 162 -3.70 -19.69 0.58
C ARG A 162 -2.36 -19.07 0.97
N ILE A 163 -1.59 -18.57 0.00
CA ILE A 163 -0.31 -17.91 0.30
C ILE A 163 -0.59 -16.41 0.56
N PRO A 164 -0.29 -15.90 1.77
CA PRO A 164 -0.48 -14.48 2.10
C PRO A 164 0.32 -13.61 1.12
N PRO A 165 -0.28 -12.55 0.52
CA PRO A 165 0.50 -11.61 -0.27
C PRO A 165 1.61 -11.00 0.59
N LYS A 166 2.82 -10.91 0.04
CA LYS A 166 4.02 -10.43 0.72
C LYS A 166 4.30 -8.98 0.33
N VAL A 167 4.29 -8.06 1.29
CA VAL A 167 4.59 -6.63 1.09
C VAL A 167 5.88 -6.28 1.82
N ALA A 168 6.91 -5.89 1.09
CA ALA A 168 8.09 -5.29 1.69
C ALA A 168 7.83 -3.81 1.98
N ILE A 169 8.26 -3.33 3.14
CA ILE A 169 8.21 -1.90 3.50
C ILE A 169 9.60 -1.39 3.77
N LEU A 170 9.95 -0.29 3.11
CA LEU A 170 11.26 0.31 3.14
C LEU A 170 11.16 1.82 3.36
N GLY A 171 12.23 2.45 3.83
CA GLY A 171 12.34 3.90 4.00
C GLY A 171 13.37 4.27 5.05
N LYS A 172 13.89 5.51 4.97
CA LYS A 172 14.83 6.07 5.95
C LYS A 172 14.29 5.98 7.39
N ALA A 173 15.15 6.17 8.38
CA ALA A 173 14.72 6.22 9.77
C ALA A 173 13.77 7.40 10.04
N GLY A 174 12.74 7.19 10.87
CA GLY A 174 11.82 8.26 11.25
C GLY A 174 10.80 8.68 10.17
N VAL A 175 10.76 8.04 9.00
CA VAL A 175 9.77 8.35 7.94
C VAL A 175 8.36 7.86 8.26
N GLY A 176 8.21 6.97 9.24
CA GLY A 176 6.92 6.50 9.75
C GLY A 176 6.47 5.11 9.30
N LYS A 177 7.40 4.21 8.91
CA LYS A 177 7.10 2.83 8.45
C LYS A 177 6.10 2.08 9.33
N THR A 178 6.39 1.97 10.63
CA THR A 178 5.53 1.26 11.60
C THR A 178 4.16 1.93 11.77
N THR A 179 4.12 3.26 11.82
CA THR A 179 2.87 4.02 11.91
C THR A 179 2.00 3.80 10.67
N THR A 180 2.61 3.80 9.49
CA THR A 180 1.92 3.53 8.22
C THR A 180 1.36 2.12 8.20
N LEU A 181 2.14 1.12 8.61
CA LEU A 181 1.67 -0.26 8.72
C LEU A 181 0.41 -0.39 9.55
N ASN A 182 0.46 0.14 10.77
CA ASN A 182 -0.64 0.07 11.70
C ASN A 182 -1.88 0.81 11.17
N SER A 183 -1.68 1.94 10.48
CA SER A 183 -2.78 2.79 10.02
C SER A 183 -3.41 2.28 8.73
N VAL A 184 -2.62 1.79 7.76
CA VAL A 184 -3.14 1.32 6.47
C VAL A 184 -3.79 -0.05 6.58
N PHE A 185 -3.14 -0.98 7.28
CA PHE A 185 -3.59 -2.38 7.34
C PHE A 185 -4.43 -2.71 8.58
N ASN A 186 -4.61 -1.74 9.49
CA ASN A 186 -5.51 -1.79 10.65
C ASN A 186 -5.50 -3.13 11.39
N ALA A 187 -4.29 -3.65 11.64
CA ALA A 187 -4.14 -5.07 11.86
C ALA A 187 -4.12 -5.45 13.34
N GLN A 188 -5.04 -6.33 13.71
CA GLN A 188 -4.95 -7.16 14.91
C GLN A 188 -3.89 -8.24 14.63
N TRP A 189 -2.75 -8.15 15.32
CA TRP A 189 -1.62 -9.08 15.18
C TRP A 189 -2.07 -10.51 15.49
N LYS A 190 -1.84 -11.47 14.58
CA LYS A 190 -2.17 -12.87 14.90
C LYS A 190 -1.12 -13.58 15.73
N THR A 191 0.15 -13.22 15.58
CA THR A 191 1.31 -13.62 16.42
C THR A 191 2.56 -13.19 15.65
N SER A 192 3.54 -12.58 16.31
CA SER A 192 4.82 -12.27 15.68
C SER A 192 5.83 -13.39 15.93
N HIS A 193 6.43 -13.93 14.87
CA HIS A 193 7.77 -14.51 14.98
C HIS A 193 8.76 -13.37 14.76
N THR A 194 9.02 -12.62 15.84
CA THR A 194 9.96 -11.50 15.81
C THR A 194 11.37 -12.07 15.83
N ILE A 195 12.09 -11.99 14.71
CA ILE A 195 13.55 -12.04 14.78
C ILE A 195 13.98 -10.60 15.13
N VAL A 196 14.33 -10.39 16.39
CA VAL A 196 14.67 -9.06 16.93
C VAL A 196 16.13 -8.75 16.60
N GLY A 197 16.32 -7.79 15.69
CA GLY A 197 17.60 -7.15 15.41
C GLY A 197 17.40 -6.05 14.36
N THR A 198 17.91 -4.84 14.61
CA THR A 198 17.81 -3.68 13.69
C THR A 198 18.61 -3.87 12.39
N THR A 199 19.27 -5.00 12.23
CA THR A 199 20.06 -5.42 11.06
C THR A 199 19.42 -6.57 10.29
N GLN A 200 18.23 -7.03 10.66
CA GLN A 200 17.53 -8.13 9.97
C GLN A 200 16.09 -7.74 9.62
N ALA A 201 15.64 -8.18 8.43
CA ALA A 201 14.28 -7.97 7.97
C ALA A 201 13.28 -8.67 8.91
N GLN A 202 12.22 -7.98 9.32
CA GLN A 202 11.20 -8.55 10.22
C GLN A 202 9.95 -8.92 9.45
N MET A 203 9.61 -10.22 9.44
CA MET A 203 8.36 -10.70 8.84
C MET A 203 7.21 -10.68 9.87
N LYS A 204 6.06 -10.17 9.46
CA LYS A 204 4.85 -10.02 10.27
C LYS A 204 3.65 -10.49 9.45
N GLU A 205 2.85 -11.39 10.01
CA GLU A 205 1.60 -11.82 9.36
C GLU A 205 0.38 -11.15 10.00
N PHE A 206 -0.49 -10.63 9.15
CA PHE A 206 -1.72 -9.95 9.53
C PHE A 206 -2.92 -10.72 9.00
N SER A 207 -3.99 -10.82 9.79
CA SER A 207 -5.26 -11.36 9.29
C SER A 207 -6.19 -10.26 8.85
N LEU A 208 -6.80 -10.45 7.68
CA LEU A 208 -7.72 -9.49 7.10
C LEU A 208 -9.15 -9.82 7.54
N SER A 209 -9.96 -8.79 7.79
CA SER A 209 -11.38 -8.92 8.15
C SER A 209 -12.22 -9.58 7.04
N SER A 210 -11.76 -9.55 5.79
CA SER A 210 -12.31 -10.29 4.63
C SER A 210 -12.09 -11.79 4.65
N GLY A 211 -11.29 -12.30 5.57
CA GLY A 211 -10.60 -13.57 5.38
C GLY A 211 -9.34 -13.39 4.52
N GLY A 212 -8.37 -14.30 4.73
CA GLY A 212 -7.01 -14.20 4.19
C GLY A 212 -6.03 -13.55 5.17
N SER A 213 -4.76 -13.53 4.79
CA SER A 213 -3.68 -12.89 5.54
C SER A 213 -2.74 -12.11 4.63
N LEU A 214 -1.97 -11.19 5.21
CA LEU A 214 -0.97 -10.36 4.56
C LEU A 214 0.35 -10.59 5.28
N ALA A 215 1.40 -10.99 4.56
CA ALA A 215 2.75 -11.01 5.08
C ALA A 215 3.41 -9.66 4.80
N VAL A 216 3.96 -9.02 5.82
CA VAL A 216 4.71 -7.77 5.71
C VAL A 216 6.13 -8.04 6.12
N VAL A 217 7.08 -7.56 5.31
CA VAL A 217 8.49 -7.60 5.62
C VAL A 217 8.98 -6.17 5.86
N ASP A 218 9.27 -5.84 7.12
CA ASP A 218 9.86 -4.55 7.51
C ASP A 218 11.37 -4.60 7.24
N LEU A 219 11.81 -3.87 6.20
CA LEU A 219 13.20 -3.83 5.78
C LEU A 219 13.96 -2.72 6.54
N PRO A 220 15.29 -2.90 6.77
CA PRO A 220 16.11 -1.84 7.35
C PRO A 220 16.04 -0.56 6.51
N GLY A 221 16.31 0.59 7.12
CA GLY A 221 16.34 1.86 6.39
C GLY A 221 17.69 2.09 5.71
N TYR A 222 17.69 2.74 4.55
CA TYR A 222 18.91 3.17 3.83
C TYR A 222 19.35 4.59 4.24
N GLY A 223 20.51 5.02 3.74
CA GLY A 223 21.06 6.35 3.99
C GLY A 223 21.68 6.44 5.39
N ARG A 224 22.36 5.37 5.80
CA ARG A 224 23.09 5.28 7.08
C ARG A 224 24.58 5.51 6.81
N SER A 225 25.44 4.53 7.08
CA SER A 225 26.82 4.51 6.59
C SER A 225 26.93 3.68 5.31
N MET A 226 27.95 3.94 4.49
CA MET A 226 28.20 3.16 3.27
C MET A 226 28.38 1.65 3.54
N ALA A 227 28.94 1.28 4.69
CA ALA A 227 29.14 -0.11 5.07
C ALA A 227 27.79 -0.80 5.42
N GLU A 228 26.95 -0.13 6.21
CA GLU A 228 25.61 -0.63 6.54
C GLU A 228 24.72 -0.72 5.29
N ASP A 229 24.76 0.29 4.43
CA ASP A 229 23.92 0.32 3.22
C ASP A 229 24.28 -0.81 2.24
N ARG A 230 25.55 -1.20 2.11
CA ARG A 230 25.96 -2.38 1.32
C ARG A 230 25.39 -3.68 1.89
N GLU A 231 25.34 -3.78 3.21
CA GLU A 231 24.87 -4.98 3.90
C GLU A 231 23.35 -5.09 3.82
N TYR A 232 22.66 -3.95 3.92
CA TYR A 232 21.23 -3.88 3.71
C TYR A 232 20.83 -4.11 2.24
N GLU A 233 21.64 -3.66 1.28
CA GLU A 233 21.38 -3.88 -0.15
C GLU A 233 21.33 -5.36 -0.50
N LYS A 234 22.18 -6.20 0.11
CA LYS A 234 22.12 -7.67 -0.03
C LYS A 234 20.77 -8.23 0.45
N ILE A 235 20.29 -7.76 1.60
CA ILE A 235 18.98 -8.15 2.15
C ILE A 235 17.85 -7.72 1.20
N TYR A 236 17.93 -6.52 0.62
CA TYR A 236 16.92 -6.02 -0.32
C TYR A 236 16.87 -6.88 -1.58
N GLN A 237 18.03 -7.19 -2.17
CA GLN A 237 18.15 -8.02 -3.37
C GLN A 237 17.63 -9.45 -3.16
N GLU A 238 17.77 -10.00 -1.96
CA GLU A 238 17.22 -11.31 -1.61
C GLU A 238 15.69 -11.29 -1.46
N ILE A 239 15.14 -10.26 -0.81
CA ILE A 239 13.73 -10.23 -0.40
C ILE A 239 12.80 -9.67 -1.49
N ILE A 240 13.19 -8.58 -2.14
CA ILE A 240 12.35 -7.84 -3.12
C ILE A 240 11.81 -8.73 -4.25
N PRO A 241 12.60 -9.65 -4.85
CA PRO A 241 12.11 -10.54 -5.90
C PRO A 241 10.91 -11.40 -5.47
N SER A 242 10.83 -11.75 -4.18
CA SER A 242 9.77 -12.61 -3.63
C SER A 242 8.51 -11.87 -3.14
N CYS A 243 8.53 -10.54 -3.15
CA CYS A 243 7.41 -9.73 -2.66
C CYS A 243 6.35 -9.56 -3.75
N ASP A 244 5.08 -9.44 -3.42
CA ASP A 244 4.00 -9.05 -4.34
C ASP A 244 3.94 -7.53 -4.55
N LEU A 245 4.46 -6.76 -3.59
CA LEU A 245 4.58 -5.30 -3.62
C LEU A 245 5.78 -4.85 -2.76
N VAL A 246 6.51 -3.84 -3.23
CA VAL A 246 7.45 -3.04 -2.41
C VAL A 246 6.81 -1.68 -2.14
N PHE A 247 6.76 -1.28 -0.87
CA PHE A 247 6.21 0.00 -0.45
C PHE A 247 7.31 0.83 0.22
N LEU A 248 7.83 1.81 -0.53
CA LEU A 248 8.87 2.72 -0.08
C LEU A 248 8.25 4.00 0.49
N ILE A 249 8.58 4.33 1.75
CA ILE A 249 8.03 5.50 2.45
C ILE A 249 9.09 6.58 2.55
N LEU A 250 8.75 7.78 2.06
CA LEU A 250 9.57 8.98 2.09
C LEU A 250 8.93 10.03 3.00
N GLN A 251 9.72 10.98 3.48
CA GLN A 251 9.22 12.17 4.17
C GLN A 251 8.84 13.25 3.15
N ALA A 252 7.61 13.73 3.17
CA ALA A 252 7.15 14.78 2.25
C ALA A 252 7.72 16.17 2.59
N ASN A 253 8.15 16.38 3.84
CA ASN A 253 8.67 17.64 4.34
C ASN A 253 10.19 17.82 4.20
N THR A 254 10.92 16.81 3.68
CA THR A 254 12.35 16.95 3.37
C THR A 254 12.58 17.80 2.13
N ARG A 255 13.76 18.43 2.05
CA ARG A 255 14.21 19.14 0.84
C ARG A 255 15.10 18.28 -0.04
N ASP A 256 15.76 17.28 0.55
CA ASP A 256 16.70 16.41 -0.10
C ASP A 256 16.10 15.02 -0.32
N PHE A 257 16.12 14.59 -1.58
CA PHE A 257 15.60 13.31 -2.06
C PHE A 257 16.67 12.52 -2.84
N ALA A 258 17.95 12.91 -2.80
CA ALA A 258 18.99 12.26 -3.62
C ALA A 258 19.09 10.75 -3.37
N ASP A 259 19.27 10.33 -2.10
CA ASP A 259 19.30 8.90 -1.77
C ASP A 259 17.97 8.21 -2.06
N ASP A 260 16.86 8.93 -1.91
CA ASP A 260 15.52 8.39 -2.17
C ASP A 260 15.35 8.09 -3.66
N GLN A 261 15.83 8.98 -4.52
CA GLN A 261 15.84 8.81 -5.97
C GLN A 261 16.72 7.63 -6.39
N GLU A 262 17.92 7.51 -5.85
CA GLU A 262 18.81 6.38 -6.10
C GLU A 262 18.14 5.06 -5.70
N MET A 263 17.55 5.01 -4.50
CA MET A 263 16.87 3.82 -4.01
C MET A 263 15.64 3.45 -4.86
N ILE A 264 14.85 4.43 -5.31
CA ILE A 264 13.73 4.18 -6.23
C ILE A 264 14.24 3.55 -7.53
N ILE A 265 15.34 4.05 -8.09
CA ILE A 265 15.94 3.51 -9.32
C ILE A 265 16.37 2.06 -9.11
N LYS A 266 17.15 1.78 -8.07
CA LYS A 266 17.62 0.42 -7.74
C LYS A 266 16.46 -0.57 -7.55
N ILE A 267 15.47 -0.23 -6.74
CA ILE A 267 14.28 -1.08 -6.53
C ILE A 267 13.54 -1.29 -7.83
N SER A 268 13.43 -0.24 -8.66
CA SER A 268 12.74 -0.35 -9.94
C SER A 268 13.47 -1.28 -10.89
N GLU A 269 14.80 -1.26 -10.93
CA GLU A 269 15.63 -2.20 -11.70
C GLU A 269 15.42 -3.63 -11.23
N TRP A 270 15.58 -3.90 -9.93
CA TRP A 270 15.37 -5.25 -9.38
C TRP A 270 13.96 -5.78 -9.67
N LEU A 271 12.93 -4.93 -9.54
CA LEU A 271 11.56 -5.35 -9.85
C LEU A 271 11.31 -5.59 -11.33
N ARG A 272 12.04 -4.91 -12.24
CA ARG A 272 11.96 -5.16 -13.69
C ARG A 272 12.65 -6.47 -14.08
N ASP A 273 13.73 -6.84 -13.39
CA ASP A 273 14.38 -8.14 -13.56
C ASP A 273 13.49 -9.29 -13.05
N PHE A 274 12.62 -9.01 -12.07
CA PHE A 274 11.68 -9.95 -11.47
C PHE A 274 10.22 -9.47 -11.60
N PRO A 275 9.65 -9.38 -12.81
CA PRO A 275 8.32 -8.79 -13.02
C PRO A 275 7.21 -9.59 -12.34
N THR A 276 7.42 -10.89 -12.14
CA THR A 276 6.57 -11.79 -11.35
C THR A 276 7.25 -12.14 -10.04
N PRO A 277 6.55 -12.10 -8.89
CA PRO A 277 7.10 -12.53 -7.61
C PRO A 277 7.60 -13.97 -7.65
N GLN A 278 8.83 -14.18 -7.22
CA GLN A 278 9.42 -15.51 -7.04
C GLN A 278 9.03 -16.04 -5.66
N ARG A 279 7.89 -16.75 -5.59
CA ARG A 279 7.37 -17.33 -4.35
C ARG A 279 8.10 -18.61 -3.96
#